data_AF-A0A1G0LYS3-F1
#
_entry.id   AF-A0A1G0LYS3-F1
#
_cell.length_a   1.000
_cell.length_b   1.000
_cell.length_c   1.000
_cell.angle_alpha   90.00
_cell.angle_beta   90.00
_cell.angle_gamma   90.00
#
_symmetry.space_group_name_H-M   'P 1'
#
loop_
_entity.id
_entity.type
_entity.pdbx_description
1 polymer ?
#
loop_
_entity_poly.entity_id
_entity_poly.type
_entity_poly.pdbx_seq_one_letter_code
_entity_poly.pdbx_strand_id
1 'polypeptide(L)'
;MLRDMKAHTHLKPGQKGTRRLVEQFGDKLICVRYRYDEIRQVRMKTVEIIVDERPCDPNMRHRDKDTVAVMVPFTKTALRDRLKAAGGRWNAYDAHDV
;
A
#
# COMPACT_ATOMS: atom_id res chain seq x y z
N MET A 1 9.85 -2.94 19.10
CA MET A 1 8.78 -3.53 19.94
C MET A 1 7.88 -4.51 19.18
N LEU A 2 7.39 -4.21 17.97
CA LEU A 2 6.51 -5.15 17.22
C LEU A 2 7.23 -6.15 16.29
N ARG A 3 8.55 -6.00 16.06
CA ARG A 3 9.30 -6.78 15.06
C ARG A 3 9.49 -8.25 15.44
N ASP A 4 9.53 -8.57 16.73
CA ASP A 4 9.81 -9.93 17.22
C ASP A 4 8.54 -10.70 17.64
N MET A 5 7.36 -10.13 17.38
CA MET A 5 6.08 -10.70 17.82
C MET A 5 5.37 -11.44 16.70
N LYS A 6 5.24 -12.77 16.84
CA LYS A 6 4.50 -13.60 15.89
C LYS A 6 2.99 -13.38 16.03
N ALA A 7 2.31 -13.24 14.89
CA ALA A 7 0.85 -13.24 14.84
C ALA A 7 0.36 -14.70 14.72
N HIS A 8 -0.49 -15.13 15.65
CA HIS A 8 -0.93 -16.52 15.74
C HIS A 8 -2.33 -16.74 15.16
N THR A 9 -3.17 -15.71 15.15
CA THR A 9 -4.56 -15.87 14.73
C THR A 9 -5.05 -14.57 14.12
N HIS A 10 -5.74 -14.71 13.00
CA HIS A 10 -6.38 -13.63 12.27
C HIS A 10 -7.89 -13.91 12.22
N LEU A 11 -8.68 -12.99 12.77
CA LEU A 11 -10.13 -13.07 12.79
C LEU A 11 -10.76 -11.94 11.98
N LYS A 12 -11.76 -12.29 11.16
CA LYS A 12 -12.63 -11.35 10.46
C LYS A 12 -13.75 -10.85 11.39
N PRO A 13 -14.28 -9.64 11.16
CA PRO A 13 -15.51 -9.17 11.81
C PRO A 13 -16.62 -10.23 11.74
N GLY A 14 -17.35 -10.44 12.84
CA GLY A 14 -18.43 -11.44 12.94
C GLY A 14 -17.97 -12.83 13.38
N GLN A 15 -16.67 -13.14 13.35
CA GLN A 15 -16.17 -14.41 13.90
C GLN A 15 -16.20 -14.44 15.43
N LYS A 16 -16.21 -15.65 16.01
CA LYS A 16 -16.21 -15.84 17.47
C LYS A 16 -15.08 -15.05 18.13
N GLY A 17 -15.41 -14.25 19.13
CA GLY A 17 -14.45 -13.40 19.85
C GLY A 17 -14.23 -12.00 19.24
N THR A 18 -14.96 -11.64 18.18
CA THR A 18 -14.93 -10.29 17.58
C THR A 18 -16.17 -9.45 17.91
N ARG A 19 -17.25 -10.03 18.47
CA ARG A 19 -18.53 -9.34 18.69
C ARG A 19 -18.41 -7.96 19.35
N ARG A 20 -17.74 -7.84 20.50
CA ARG A 20 -17.53 -6.55 21.20
C ARG A 20 -16.74 -5.52 20.36
N LEU A 21 -15.84 -6.00 19.50
CA LEU A 21 -15.06 -5.12 18.62
C LEU A 21 -15.88 -4.67 17.42
N VAL A 22 -16.78 -5.53 16.93
CA VAL A 22 -17.79 -5.14 15.92
C VAL A 22 -18.75 -4.12 16.52
N GLU A 23 -19.22 -4.32 17.76
CA GLU A 23 -20.05 -3.33 18.47
C GLU A 23 -19.32 -1.99 18.64
N GLN A 24 -18.01 -2.01 18.92
CA GLN A 24 -17.21 -0.81 19.14
C GLN A 24 -16.82 -0.07 17.84
N PHE A 25 -16.39 -0.80 16.81
CA PHE A 25 -15.77 -0.23 15.61
C PHE A 25 -16.66 -0.35 14.36
N GLY A 26 -17.73 -1.14 14.41
CA GLY A 26 -18.66 -1.34 13.30
C GLY A 26 -17.95 -1.71 12.01
N ASP A 27 -18.37 -1.07 10.92
CA ASP A 27 -17.85 -1.29 9.56
C ASP A 27 -16.40 -0.81 9.39
N LYS A 28 -15.88 0.00 10.33
CA LYS A 28 -14.48 0.41 10.31
C LYS A 28 -13.54 -0.72 10.73
N LEU A 29 -14.04 -1.81 11.32
CA LEU A 29 -13.21 -2.94 11.72
C LEU A 29 -12.80 -3.78 10.51
N ILE A 30 -11.51 -3.81 10.18
CA ILE A 30 -10.97 -4.65 9.09
C ILE A 30 -10.67 -6.06 9.59
N CYS A 31 -9.89 -6.18 10.67
CA CYS A 31 -9.56 -7.49 11.24
C CYS A 31 -9.12 -7.40 12.71
N VAL A 32 -9.06 -8.57 13.36
CA VAL A 32 -8.52 -8.74 14.72
C VAL A 32 -7.37 -9.73 14.67
N ARG A 33 -6.22 -9.39 15.27
CA ARG A 33 -5.04 -10.26 15.34
C ARG A 33 -4.60 -10.49 16.78
N TYR A 34 -4.33 -11.75 17.10
CA TYR A 34 -3.65 -12.10 18.35
C TYR A 34 -2.15 -12.26 18.10
N ARG A 35 -1.36 -11.65 18.98
CA ARG A 35 0.09 -11.72 18.97
C ARG A 35 0.58 -12.20 20.33
N TYR A 36 1.69 -12.92 20.33
CA TYR A 36 2.36 -13.31 21.55
C TYR A 36 3.73 -12.64 21.59
N ASP A 37 4.00 -11.95 22.70
CA ASP A 37 5.32 -11.43 23.03
C ASP A 37 5.99 -12.47 23.92
N GLU A 38 6.93 -13.24 23.37
CA GLU A 38 7.63 -14.30 24.09
C GLU A 38 8.61 -13.75 25.14
N ILE A 39 9.12 -12.54 24.97
CA ILE A 39 10.06 -11.94 25.94
C ILE A 39 9.29 -11.50 27.18
N ARG A 40 8.16 -10.82 26.98
CA ARG A 40 7.34 -10.28 28.06
C ARG A 40 6.28 -11.26 28.57
N GLN A 41 6.10 -12.39 27.88
CA GLN A 41 5.04 -13.38 28.12
C GLN A 41 3.63 -12.74 28.10
N VAL A 42 3.39 -11.84 27.13
CA VAL A 42 2.13 -11.11 27.00
C VAL A 42 1.40 -11.51 25.73
N ARG A 43 0.12 -11.90 25.87
CA ARG A 43 -0.79 -12.03 24.73
C ARG A 43 -1.47 -10.70 24.45
N MET A 44 -1.24 -10.16 23.26
CA MET A 44 -1.87 -8.94 22.79
C MET A 44 -3.00 -9.26 21.82
N LYS A 45 -4.10 -8.51 21.96
CA LYS A 45 -5.19 -8.49 20.99
C LYS A 45 -5.15 -7.15 20.29
N THR A 46 -4.95 -7.17 18.98
CA THR A 46 -4.84 -5.97 18.14
C THR A 46 -5.99 -5.95 17.15
N VAL A 47 -6.40 -4.75 16.75
CA VAL A 47 -7.40 -4.53 15.70
C VAL A 47 -6.78 -3.67 14.61
N GLU A 48 -7.17 -3.97 13.37
CA GLU A 48 -6.92 -3.10 12.23
C GLU A 48 -8.23 -2.39 11.91
N ILE A 49 -8.19 -1.07 11.86
CA ILE A 49 -9.37 -0.22 11.69
C ILE A 49 -9.14 0.81 10.59
N ILE A 50 -10.21 1.20 9.90
CA ILE A 50 -10.23 2.35 9.00
C ILE A 50 -10.23 3.62 9.86
N VAL A 51 -9.21 4.45 9.71
CA VAL A 51 -9.09 5.75 10.40
C VAL A 51 -9.40 6.94 9.49
N ASP A 52 -9.21 6.79 8.18
CA ASP A 52 -9.52 7.79 7.16
C ASP A 52 -9.97 7.05 5.89
N GLU A 53 -10.96 7.62 5.20
CA GLU A 53 -11.51 7.10 3.95
C GLU A 53 -11.78 8.27 3.02
N ARG A 54 -11.15 8.24 1.84
CA ARG A 54 -11.30 9.28 0.82
C ARG A 54 -11.43 8.63 -0.55
N PRO A 55 -12.16 9.27 -1.48
CA PRO A 55 -12.12 8.88 -2.88
C PRO A 55 -10.67 8.82 -3.36
N CYS A 56 -10.29 7.71 -3.98
CA CYS A 56 -8.98 7.51 -4.57
C CYS A 56 -9.19 7.05 -6.01
N ASP A 57 -8.54 7.72 -6.97
CA ASP A 57 -8.54 7.27 -8.35
C ASP A 57 -7.77 5.93 -8.42
N PRO A 58 -8.39 4.81 -8.86
CA PRO A 58 -7.72 3.53 -8.94
C PRO A 58 -6.48 3.55 -9.84
N ASN A 59 -6.38 4.51 -10.77
CA ASN A 59 -5.23 4.70 -11.65
C ASN A 59 -4.08 5.48 -10.99
N MET A 60 -4.27 6.03 -9.79
CA MET A 60 -3.23 6.78 -9.07
C MET A 60 -2.14 5.87 -8.49
N ARG A 61 -2.37 4.56 -8.44
CA ARG A 61 -1.41 3.60 -7.93
C ARG A 61 -0.48 3.13 -9.04
N HIS A 62 0.72 3.71 -9.10
CA HIS A 62 1.81 3.14 -9.90
C HIS A 62 2.31 1.85 -9.24
N ARG A 63 2.25 0.74 -9.97
CA ARG A 63 2.95 -0.51 -9.64
C ARG A 63 4.36 -0.44 -10.22
N ASP A 64 5.26 -1.25 -9.69
CA ASP A 64 6.65 -1.31 -10.16
C ASP A 64 6.79 -1.63 -11.67
N LYS A 65 5.75 -2.22 -12.27
CA LYS A 65 5.71 -2.57 -13.70
C LYS A 65 5.01 -1.52 -14.58
N ASP A 66 4.37 -0.52 -13.97
CA ASP A 66 3.63 0.48 -14.72
C ASP A 66 4.62 1.46 -15.37
N THR A 67 4.43 1.72 -16.67
CA THR A 67 5.25 2.70 -17.39
C THR A 67 4.72 4.10 -17.12
N VAL A 68 5.59 5.00 -16.66
CA VAL A 68 5.25 6.41 -16.41
C VAL A 68 5.88 7.31 -17.47
N ALA A 69 5.16 8.36 -17.86
CA ALA A 69 5.72 9.38 -18.75
C ALA A 69 6.67 10.28 -17.97
N VAL A 70 7.91 10.43 -18.46
CA VAL A 70 8.88 11.38 -17.93
C VAL A 70 9.17 12.40 -19.02
N MET A 71 8.89 13.66 -18.73
CA MET A 71 9.21 14.77 -19.63
C MET A 71 10.74 14.96 -19.67
N VAL A 72 11.32 14.80 -20.85
CA VAL A 72 12.75 15.01 -21.08
C VAL A 72 12.90 16.01 -22.23
N PRO A 73 13.53 17.18 -22.00
CA PRO A 73 13.77 18.14 -23.06
C PRO A 73 14.54 17.49 -24.22
N PHE A 74 14.16 17.82 -25.45
CA PHE A 74 14.79 17.27 -26.66
C PHE A 74 16.32 17.46 -26.68
N THR A 75 16.80 18.58 -26.13
CA THR A 75 18.23 18.92 -26.05
C THR A 75 19.03 18.03 -25.09
N LYS A 76 18.38 17.27 -24.20
CA LYS A 76 19.05 16.40 -23.22
C LYS A 76 19.27 14.98 -23.77
N THR A 77 20.00 14.89 -24.88
CA THR A 77 20.31 13.63 -25.59
C THR A 77 20.95 12.58 -24.68
N ALA A 78 21.96 12.96 -23.89
CA ALA A 78 22.62 12.05 -22.94
C ALA A 78 21.68 11.51 -21.83
N LEU A 79 20.65 12.25 -21.45
CA LEU A 79 19.64 11.76 -20.50
C LEU A 79 18.68 10.79 -21.19
N ARG A 80 18.23 11.14 -22.41
CA ARG A 80 17.39 10.27 -23.24
C ARG A 80 18.04 8.93 -23.50
N ASP A 81 19.32 8.92 -23.84
CA ASP A 81 20.03 7.68 -24.19
C ASP A 81 20.22 6.77 -22.96
N ARG A 82 20.49 7.36 -21.78
CA ARG A 82 20.49 6.60 -20.51
C ARG A 82 19.13 6.00 -20.18
N LEU A 83 18.04 6.75 -20.40
CA LEU A 83 16.69 6.24 -20.16
C LEU A 83 16.34 5.11 -21.12
N LYS A 84 16.73 5.21 -22.40
CA LYS A 84 16.57 4.12 -23.37
C LYS A 84 17.36 2.88 -22.97
N ALA A 85 18.61 3.04 -22.53
CA ALA A 85 19.45 1.94 -22.05
C ALA A 85 18.86 1.26 -20.80
N ALA A 86 18.15 2.01 -19.96
CA ALA A 86 17.42 1.50 -18.80
C ALA A 86 16.06 0.85 -19.16
N GLY A 87 15.71 0.72 -20.45
CA GLY A 87 14.47 0.10 -20.91
C GLY A 87 13.32 1.07 -21.19
N GLY A 88 13.57 2.38 -21.13
CA GLY A 88 12.59 3.43 -21.44
C GLY A 88 12.25 3.49 -22.94
N ARG A 89 10.98 3.74 -23.25
CA ARG A 89 10.51 3.97 -24.63
C ARG A 89 10.43 5.47 -24.89
N TRP A 90 11.05 5.92 -25.97
CA TRP A 90 10.96 7.32 -26.39
C TRP A 90 9.67 7.52 -27.19
N ASN A 91 8.77 8.37 -26.68
CA ASN A 91 7.66 8.86 -27.46
C ASN A 91 8.08 10.19 -28.09
N ALA A 92 8.22 10.21 -29.42
CA ALA A 92 8.60 11.40 -30.18
C ALA A 92 7.40 12.29 -30.56
N TYR A 93 6.19 11.95 -30.11
CA TYR A 93 5.02 12.81 -30.35
C TYR A 93 5.21 14.13 -29.60
N ASP A 94 5.47 15.19 -30.38
CA ASP A 94 5.57 16.55 -29.89
C ASP A 94 4.17 17.02 -29.45
N ALA A 95 4.01 17.32 -28.16
CA ALA A 95 2.83 18.01 -27.63
C ALA A 95 2.87 19.52 -27.95
N HIS A 96 3.31 19.88 -29.15
CA HIS A 96 3.40 21.26 -29.63
C HIS A 96 2.32 21.64 -30.66
N ASP A 97 1.41 20.72 -31.02
CA ASP A 97 0.22 21.03 -31.82
C ASP A 97 -1.03 21.12 -30.92
N VAL A 98 -1.15 22.22 -30.16
CA VAL A 98 -2.42 22.90 -29.80
C VAL A 98 -2.15 24.38 -29.61
#